data_AF-A0A1V4PU17-F1
#
_entry.id   AF-A0A1V4PU17-F1
#
_cell.length_a   1.000
_cell.length_b   1.000
_cell.length_c   1.000
_cell.angle_alpha   90.00
_cell.angle_beta   90.00
_cell.angle_gamma   90.00
#
_symmetry.space_group_name_H-M   'P 1'
#
loop_
_entity.id
_entity.type
_entity.pdbx_description
1 polymer ?
#
loop_
_entity_poly.entity_id
_entity_poly.type
_entity_poly.pdbx_seq_one_letter_code
_entity_poly.pdbx_strand_id
1 'polypeptide(L)'
;MTSVKLGFEFPLRSEIIRTRGAYVVTAAAAQALRATDFTGFRFGPVTEAVIESWSEYADQIVIPPLECLIVVGAPLVDDFGLQRLSRLVVSERAARWLVARDPNLRESTAELDDQGEVIDLGRSLPEVSSSPRSSEWSP
;
A
#
# COMPACT_ATOMS: atom_id res chain seq x y z
N MET A 1 -7.29 -8.73 23.21
CA MET A 1 -6.31 -7.96 22.42
C MET A 1 -5.96 -8.81 21.21
N THR A 2 -6.27 -8.35 20.00
CA THR A 2 -5.97 -9.09 18.75
C THR A 2 -4.60 -8.64 18.25
N SER A 3 -3.68 -9.57 18.05
CA SER A 3 -2.33 -9.31 17.55
C SER A 3 -2.10 -10.06 16.24
N VAL A 4 -1.25 -9.50 15.37
CA VAL A 4 -0.93 -10.08 14.05
C VAL A 4 0.56 -10.42 13.99
N LYS A 5 0.87 -11.58 13.41
CA LYS A 5 2.22 -12.00 13.01
C LYS A 5 2.35 -11.87 11.49
N LEU A 6 3.46 -11.33 11.01
CA LEU A 6 3.66 -10.97 9.61
C LEU A 6 4.93 -11.59 9.02
N GLY A 7 4.81 -12.12 7.81
CA GLY A 7 5.91 -12.59 6.98
C GLY A 7 6.09 -11.71 5.75
N PHE A 8 7.34 -11.38 5.40
CA PHE A 8 7.69 -10.59 4.22
C PHE A 8 8.70 -11.33 3.33
N GLU A 9 8.39 -11.48 2.05
CA GLU A 9 9.28 -12.15 1.08
C GLU A 9 10.35 -11.19 0.49
N PHE A 10 10.07 -9.88 0.52
CA PHE A 10 10.92 -8.82 -0.04
C PHE A 10 11.01 -7.61 0.91
N PRO A 11 12.01 -6.72 0.74
CA PRO A 11 12.09 -5.45 1.49
C PRO A 11 10.81 -4.63 1.34
N LEU A 12 10.43 -3.91 2.41
CA LEU A 12 9.29 -3.00 2.37
C LEU A 12 9.54 -1.87 1.37
N ARG A 13 8.83 -1.90 0.24
CA ARG A 13 8.87 -0.84 -0.78
C ARG A 13 7.80 0.23 -0.59
N SER A 14 6.91 0.03 0.36
CA SER A 14 5.79 0.92 0.63
C SER A 14 5.59 1.08 2.14
N GLU A 15 5.13 2.25 2.55
CA GLU A 15 4.79 2.53 3.94
C GLU A 15 3.43 1.95 4.35
N ILE A 16 2.63 1.49 3.38
CA ILE A 16 1.37 0.78 3.61
C ILE A 16 1.43 -0.56 2.90
N ILE A 17 1.39 -1.63 3.67
CA ILE A 17 1.50 -2.99 3.15
C ILE A 17 0.17 -3.71 3.36
N ARG A 18 -0.34 -4.26 2.27
CA ARG A 18 -1.41 -5.26 2.34
C ARG A 18 -0.79 -6.62 2.58
N THR A 19 -1.16 -7.26 3.68
CA THR A 19 -0.88 -8.67 3.97
C THR A 19 -2.19 -9.48 3.92
N ARG A 20 -2.13 -10.81 4.05
CA ARG A 20 -3.31 -11.70 4.00
C ARG A 20 -4.37 -11.28 5.04
N GLY A 21 -5.36 -10.50 4.60
CA GLY A 21 -6.49 -10.05 5.41
C GLY A 21 -6.23 -8.86 6.33
N ALA A 22 -5.06 -8.22 6.28
CA ALA A 22 -4.75 -7.06 7.12
C ALA A 22 -3.96 -5.99 6.37
N TYR A 23 -4.08 -4.76 6.85
CA TYR A 23 -3.25 -3.64 6.44
C TYR A 23 -2.26 -3.32 7.54
N VAL A 24 -1.03 -3.02 7.16
CA VAL A 24 0.07 -2.73 8.08
C VAL A 24 0.76 -1.49 7.58
N VAL A 25 1.18 -0.63 8.49
CA VAL A 25 1.91 0.59 8.17
C VAL A 25 3.19 0.68 8.99
N THR A 26 4.16 1.44 8.50
CA THR A 26 5.31 1.80 9.33
C THR A 26 4.87 2.68 10.50
N ALA A 27 5.59 2.65 11.62
CA ALA A 27 5.30 3.51 12.77
C ALA A 27 5.32 5.01 12.40
N ALA A 28 6.18 5.42 11.46
CA ALA A 28 6.23 6.78 10.94
C ALA A 28 4.93 7.15 10.19
N ALA A 29 4.44 6.27 9.33
CA ALA A 29 3.14 6.45 8.65
C ALA A 29 1.98 6.46 9.65
N ALA A 30 2.00 5.57 10.65
CA ALA A 30 0.98 5.53 11.70
C ALA A 30 0.93 6.84 12.48
N GLN A 31 2.09 7.37 12.88
CA GLN A 31 2.18 8.66 13.58
C GLN A 31 1.67 9.81 12.71
N ALA A 32 2.04 9.83 11.42
CA ALA A 32 1.57 10.85 10.49
C ALA A 32 0.05 10.77 10.28
N LEU A 33 -0.52 9.57 10.16
CA LEU A 33 -1.97 9.35 10.07
C LEU A 33 -2.70 9.78 11.34
N ARG A 34 -2.15 9.52 12.54
CA ARG A 34 -2.74 10.00 13.81
C ARG A 34 -2.83 11.52 13.91
N ALA A 35 -1.95 12.24 13.20
CA ALA A 35 -1.96 13.70 13.17
C ALA A 35 -2.99 14.28 12.18
N THR A 36 -3.63 13.43 11.38
CA THR A 36 -4.73 13.83 10.49
C THR A 36 -6.08 13.80 11.21
N ASP A 37 -7.08 14.41 10.61
CA ASP A 37 -8.49 14.32 10.99
C ASP A 37 -9.25 13.26 10.16
N PHE A 38 -8.54 12.27 9.59
CA PHE A 38 -9.15 11.19 8.83
C PHE A 38 -9.92 10.23 9.74
N THR A 39 -11.05 9.71 9.25
CA THR A 39 -11.93 8.80 9.99
C THR A 39 -11.85 7.36 9.48
N GLY A 40 -12.46 6.42 10.23
CA GLY A 40 -12.65 5.04 9.75
C GLY A 40 -11.48 4.08 9.96
N PHE A 41 -10.47 4.46 10.75
CA PHE A 41 -9.37 3.56 11.10
C PHE A 41 -8.95 3.68 12.55
N ARG A 42 -8.19 2.68 13.01
CA ARG A 42 -7.44 2.69 14.27
C ARG A 42 -6.17 1.87 14.12
N PHE A 43 -5.26 2.00 15.08
CA PHE A 43 -4.04 1.20 15.12
C PHE A 43 -4.11 0.07 16.13
N GLY A 44 -3.45 -1.03 15.80
CA GLY A 44 -3.24 -2.17 16.69
C GLY A 44 -1.77 -2.63 16.67
N PRO A 45 -1.35 -3.36 17.71
CA PRO A 45 0.03 -3.82 17.82
C PRO A 45 0.35 -4.90 16.77
N VAL A 46 1.53 -4.81 16.15
CA VAL A 46 2.17 -5.93 15.47
C VAL A 46 3.08 -6.61 16.48
N THR A 47 2.84 -7.89 16.76
CA THR A 47 3.62 -8.63 17.76
C THR A 47 4.87 -9.27 17.19
N GLU A 48 4.88 -9.55 15.89
CA GLU A 48 5.99 -10.22 15.23
C GLU A 48 6.00 -9.87 13.74
N ALA A 49 7.18 -9.55 13.21
CA ALA A 49 7.43 -9.29 11.81
C ALA A 49 8.71 -10.02 11.40
N VAL A 50 8.63 -10.91 10.41
CA VAL A 50 9.72 -11.78 9.99
C VAL A 50 9.89 -11.71 8.48
N ILE A 51 11.12 -11.86 8.01
CA ILE A 51 11.42 -12.01 6.59
C ILE A 51 11.37 -13.50 6.27
N GLU A 52 10.43 -13.92 5.42
CA GLU A 52 10.24 -15.31 4.99
C GLU A 52 11.11 -15.66 3.76
N SER A 53 11.93 -14.72 3.31
CA SER A 53 12.80 -14.86 2.14
C SER A 53 13.88 -15.95 2.33
N TRP A 54 14.10 -16.76 1.29
CA TRP A 54 15.25 -17.66 1.16
C TRP A 54 16.54 -16.92 0.72
N SER A 55 16.56 -15.60 0.80
CA SER A 55 17.73 -14.79 0.44
C SER A 55 18.86 -14.98 1.45
N GLU A 56 20.07 -15.15 0.94
CA GLU A 56 21.31 -15.14 1.73
C GLU A 56 21.56 -13.81 2.47
N TYR A 57 20.78 -12.76 2.17
CA TYR A 57 20.84 -11.44 2.81
C TYR A 57 19.64 -11.13 3.71
N ALA A 58 18.80 -12.13 4.03
CA ALA A 58 17.59 -11.90 4.84
C ALA A 58 17.91 -11.31 6.23
N ASP A 59 19.07 -11.65 6.79
CA ASP A 59 19.60 -11.14 8.05
C ASP A 59 20.05 -9.66 7.99
N GLN A 60 20.32 -9.15 6.79
CA GLN A 60 20.77 -7.76 6.57
C GLN A 60 19.60 -6.79 6.32
N ILE A 61 18.38 -7.29 6.14
CA ILE A 61 17.22 -6.46 5.89
C ILE A 61 16.58 -6.09 7.23
N VAL A 62 16.57 -4.79 7.54
CA VAL A 62 15.92 -4.25 8.74
C VAL A 62 14.44 -3.97 8.43
N ILE A 63 13.53 -4.66 9.11
CA ILE A 63 12.11 -4.30 9.10
C ILE A 63 11.90 -3.13 10.06
N PRO A 64 11.40 -1.96 9.60
CA PRO A 64 11.06 -0.86 10.49
C PRO A 64 9.93 -1.26 11.46
N PRO A 65 9.78 -0.59 12.62
CA PRO A 65 8.64 -0.82 13.50
C PRO A 65 7.32 -0.65 12.75
N LEU A 66 6.39 -1.60 12.96
CA LEU A 66 5.12 -1.67 12.24
C LEU A 66 3.92 -1.57 13.19
N GLU A 67 2.82 -1.07 12.65
CA GLU A 67 1.50 -1.06 13.30
C GLU A 67 0.43 -1.60 12.36
N CYS A 68 -0.54 -2.34 12.90
CA CYS A 68 -1.70 -2.77 12.13
C CYS A 68 -2.62 -1.59 11.88
N LEU A 69 -2.91 -1.29 10.62
CA LEU A 69 -3.99 -0.39 10.23
C LEU A 69 -5.30 -1.19 10.22
N ILE A 70 -6.10 -1.01 11.25
CA ILE A 70 -7.39 -1.66 11.41
C ILE A 70 -8.45 -0.71 10.85
N VAL A 71 -9.01 -1.07 9.71
CA VAL A 71 -10.10 -0.31 9.09
C VAL A 71 -11.41 -0.69 9.79
N VAL A 72 -12.11 0.31 10.30
CA VAL A 72 -13.37 0.18 11.05
C VAL A 72 -14.51 1.01 10.46
N GLY A 73 -14.21 1.91 9.51
CA GLY A 73 -15.18 2.79 8.88
C GLY A 73 -15.96 2.14 7.75
N ALA A 74 -17.03 2.83 7.35
CA ALA A 74 -17.85 2.45 6.22
C ALA A 74 -17.30 3.08 4.93
N PRO A 75 -17.18 2.30 3.82
CA PRO A 75 -16.74 2.85 2.54
C PRO A 75 -17.73 3.93 2.07
N LEU A 76 -17.22 4.97 1.42
CA LEU A 76 -17.99 6.13 0.92
C LEU A 76 -18.62 7.02 2.02
N VAL A 77 -18.38 6.74 3.30
CA VAL A 77 -18.85 7.54 4.44
C VAL A 77 -17.66 8.05 5.25
N ASP A 78 -16.73 7.16 5.58
CA ASP A 78 -15.48 7.46 6.27
C ASP A 78 -14.30 7.59 5.30
N ASP A 79 -13.21 8.19 5.75
CA ASP A 79 -11.98 8.29 4.94
C ASP A 79 -11.30 6.96 4.70
N PHE A 80 -11.50 5.99 5.59
CA PHE A 80 -11.03 4.62 5.46
C PHE A 80 -12.22 3.67 5.65
N GLY A 81 -12.50 2.85 4.65
CA GLY A 81 -13.56 1.85 4.70
C GLY A 81 -13.16 0.53 4.03
N LEU A 82 -13.90 -0.53 4.34
CA LEU A 82 -13.75 -1.83 3.69
C LEU A 82 -14.96 -2.14 2.82
N GLN A 83 -14.70 -2.43 1.55
CA GLN A 83 -15.67 -2.98 0.60
C GLN A 83 -15.35 -4.47 0.35
N ARG A 84 -16.37 -5.31 0.11
CA ARG A 84 -16.24 -6.73 -0.30
C ARG A 84 -15.11 -7.51 0.42
N LEU A 85 -15.35 -7.88 1.67
CA LEU A 85 -14.52 -8.75 2.54
C LEU A 85 -13.07 -8.32 2.83
N SER A 86 -12.42 -7.47 2.04
CA SER A 86 -11.04 -7.00 2.33
C SER A 86 -10.53 -5.84 1.47
N ARG A 87 -11.35 -5.21 0.62
CA ARG A 87 -10.89 -4.13 -0.24
C ARG A 87 -10.92 -2.81 0.51
N LEU A 88 -9.74 -2.24 0.78
CA LEU A 88 -9.64 -0.87 1.28
C LEU A 88 -10.17 0.12 0.25
N VAL A 89 -11.12 0.93 0.69
CA VAL A 89 -11.62 2.11 0.00
C VAL A 89 -11.20 3.30 0.85
N VAL A 90 -10.62 4.30 0.22
CA VAL A 90 -10.24 5.55 0.88
C VAL A 90 -10.92 6.73 0.20
N SER A 91 -11.25 7.76 0.97
CA SER A 91 -11.73 9.03 0.40
C SER A 91 -10.66 9.65 -0.48
N GLU A 92 -11.07 10.55 -1.37
CA GLU A 92 -10.14 11.24 -2.27
C GLU A 92 -9.04 12.01 -1.50
N ARG A 93 -9.40 12.69 -0.40
CA ARG A 93 -8.44 13.44 0.41
C ARG A 93 -7.42 12.52 1.08
N ALA A 94 -7.85 11.36 1.57
CA ALA A 94 -6.96 10.36 2.13
C ALA A 94 -6.08 9.75 1.04
N ALA A 95 -6.64 9.37 -0.11
CA ALA A 95 -5.88 8.84 -1.24
C ALA A 95 -4.75 9.78 -1.69
N ARG A 96 -5.06 11.07 -1.88
CA ARG A 96 -4.06 12.09 -2.26
C ARG A 96 -2.95 12.22 -1.22
N TRP A 97 -3.31 12.19 0.07
CA TRP A 97 -2.34 12.25 1.17
C TRP A 97 -1.42 11.02 1.18
N LEU A 98 -1.99 9.82 1.04
CA LEU A 98 -1.23 8.56 1.03
C LEU A 98 -0.26 8.53 -0.16
N VAL A 99 -0.73 8.92 -1.35
CA VAL A 99 0.08 8.97 -2.58
C VAL A 99 1.17 10.05 -2.52
N ALA A 100 0.91 11.20 -1.90
CA ALA A 100 1.92 12.23 -1.72
C ALA A 100 3.06 11.76 -0.78
N ARG A 101 2.71 10.94 0.21
CA ARG A 101 3.66 10.36 1.16
C ARG A 101 4.43 9.17 0.58
N ASP A 102 3.72 8.29 -0.11
CA ASP A 102 4.28 7.10 -0.73
C ASP A 102 3.81 6.99 -2.20
N PRO A 103 4.60 7.53 -3.14
CA PRO A 103 4.26 7.51 -4.56
C PRO A 103 4.08 6.11 -5.15
N ASN A 104 4.66 5.06 -4.54
CA ASN A 104 4.51 3.68 -5.02
C ASN A 104 3.06 3.18 -4.92
N LEU A 105 2.24 3.81 -4.08
CA LEU A 105 0.82 3.49 -3.97
C LEU A 105 0.03 3.82 -5.25
N ARG A 106 0.54 4.71 -6.11
CA ARG A 106 -0.15 5.11 -7.35
C ARG A 106 -0.47 3.94 -8.27
N GLU A 107 0.42 2.96 -8.35
CA GLU A 107 0.29 1.78 -9.22
C GLU A 107 -0.72 0.77 -8.66
N SER A 108 -1.07 0.87 -7.37
CA SER A 108 -2.00 -0.02 -6.68
C SER A 108 -3.34 0.64 -6.32
N THR A 109 -3.52 1.91 -6.64
CA THR A 109 -4.79 2.66 -6.50
C THR A 109 -5.62 2.62 -7.79
N ALA A 110 -6.90 2.29 -7.64
CA ALA A 110 -7.94 2.46 -8.65
C ALA A 110 -9.01 3.41 -8.11
N GLU A 111 -9.60 4.23 -8.98
CA GLU A 111 -10.69 5.13 -8.63
C GLU A 111 -12.02 4.38 -8.65
N LEU A 112 -12.99 4.86 -7.85
CA LEU A 112 -14.33 4.27 -7.75
C LEU A 112 -15.40 5.29 -8.13
N ASP A 113 -16.49 4.81 -8.71
CA ASP A 113 -17.70 5.61 -8.92
C ASP A 113 -18.53 5.74 -7.64
N ASP A 114 -19.66 6.45 -7.74
CA ASP A 114 -20.61 6.66 -6.65
C ASP A 114 -21.33 5.38 -6.22
N GLN A 115 -21.27 4.31 -7.03
CA GLN A 115 -21.75 2.99 -6.67
C GLN A 115 -20.65 2.10 -6.04
N GLY A 116 -19.41 2.60 -5.98
CA GLY A 116 -18.26 1.88 -5.45
C GLY A 116 -17.66 0.87 -6.42
N GLU A 117 -18.00 0.92 -7.71
CA GLU A 117 -17.37 0.09 -8.75
C GLU A 117 -16.11 0.78 -9.29
N VAL A 118 -15.18 -0.02 -9.83
CA VAL A 118 -13.92 0.51 -10.37
C VAL A 118 -14.18 1.35 -11.61
N ILE A 119 -13.69 2.59 -11.61
CA ILE A 119 -13.56 3.39 -12.81
C ILE A 119 -12.21 3.02 -13.45
N ASP A 120 -12.27 2.33 -14.60
CA ASP A 120 -11.10 2.18 -15.44
C ASP A 120 -10.86 3.48 -16.21
N LEU A 121 -9.92 4.29 -15.72
CA LEU A 121 -9.54 5.56 -16.35
C LEU A 121 -8.57 5.37 -17.53
N GLY A 122 -8.27 4.13 -17.95
CA GLY A 122 -7.43 3.88 -19.11
C GLY A 122 -6.07 4.56 -19.00
N ARG A 123 -5.34 4.34 -17.89
CA ARG A 123 -3.95 4.82 -17.79
C ARG A 123 -3.15 4.14 -18.90
N SER A 124 -2.90 4.88 -19.98
CA SER A 124 -1.95 4.48 -21.02
C SER A 124 -0.63 4.15 -20.34
N LEU A 125 -0.21 2.89 -20.43
CA LEU A 125 1.16 2.53 -20.15
C LEU A 125 2.05 3.44 -21.01
N PRO A 126 3.12 4.04 -20.47
CA PRO A 126 4.07 4.72 -21.33
C PRO A 126 4.55 3.70 -22.36
N GLU A 127 4.34 4.01 -23.64
CA GLU A 127 4.88 3.20 -24.73
C GLU A 127 6.37 3.03 -24.45
N VAL A 128 6.78 1.78 -24.23
CA VAL A 128 8.19 1.42 -24.27
C VAL A 128 8.61 1.71 -25.71
N SER A 129 9.20 2.89 -25.91
CA SER A 129 9.91 3.24 -27.13
C SER A 129 11.02 2.21 -27.27
N SER A 130 10.75 1.16 -28.03
CA SER A 130 11.76 0.33 -28.63
C SER A 130 12.55 1.24 -29.56
N SER A 131 13.63 1.81 -29.02
CA SER A 131 14.64 2.46 -29.83
C SER A 131 15.07 1.48 -30.93
N PRO A 132 15.08 1.90 -32.21
CA PRO A 132 15.40 1.00 -33.30
C PRO A 132 16.83 0.50 -33.14
N ARG A 133 17.01 -0.81 -33.39
CA ARG A 133 18.30 -1.49 -33.48
C ARG A 133 19.26 -0.63 -34.29
N SER A 134 20.40 -0.28 -33.70
CA SER A 134 21.58 0.15 -34.45
C SER A 134 22.02 -1.01 -35.35
N SER A 135 21.53 -1.00 -36.59
CA SER A 135 22.21 -1.63 -37.72
C SER A 135 23.10 -0.56 -38.33
N GLU A 136 24.41 -0.70 -38.20
CA GLU A 136 25.31 -0.86 -39.34
C GLU A 136 26.75 -0.85 -38.84
N TRP A 137 27.32 -2.05 -38.85
CA TRP A 137 28.75 -2.27 -38.90
C TRP A 137 29.15 -2.17 -40.37
N SER A 138 30.21 -1.43 -40.68
CA SER A 138 31.02 -1.65 -41.88
C SER A 138 32.45 -1.15 -41.62
N PRO A 139 33.44 -1.79 -42.27
CA PRO A 139 34.80 -1.99 -41.75
C PRO A 139 35.73 -0.77 -41.82
#